data_AF-A0A397V974-F1
#
_entry.id   AF-A0A397V974-F1
#
_cell.length_a   1.000
_cell.length_b   1.000
_cell.length_c   1.000
_cell.angle_alpha   90.00
_cell.angle_beta   90.00
_cell.angle_gamma   90.00
#
_symmetry.space_group_name_H-M   'P 1'
#
loop_
_entity.id
_entity.type
_entity.pdbx_description
1 polymer ?
#
loop_
_entity_poly.entity_id
_entity_poly.type
_entity_poly.pdbx_seq_one_letter_code
_entity_poly.pdbx_strand_id
1 'polypeptide(L)'
;MGIPKFFRWMSERYPLCSQLIQENRIPEFDNLYLDMNGIIHHCSHPNDVDAHYRISEDKIFLDIFNYIDHLFTKIKPKKLFFMAVDGVAPRAKMNQQRGRRFRTAKDAAEAIRRAESKGESLPKEAPFDSNCITPGTEFMAKLSRQLEYFINKKVSEDANWRGIQIVLSGHGVPGEGEHKIMEYIRNAKAQSDYNPNVRHCLYGLDADLIMLGLLSHDPHFALLREEVTFGPSSKKKKHGYVQQLYDYYNYIYIYIIYIYIYIYFNKLFIYLYTLKIFYYFK
;
A
#
# COMPACT_ATOMS: atom_id res chain seq x y z
N MET A 1 -1.18 -8.96 2.92
CA MET A 1 -2.47 -9.67 2.81
C MET A 1 -2.58 -10.09 1.35
N GLY A 2 -3.75 -10.26 0.73
CA GLY A 2 -3.78 -10.38 -0.73
C GLY A 2 -3.82 -11.78 -1.32
N ILE A 3 -4.43 -11.85 -2.49
CA ILE A 3 -4.49 -13.03 -3.35
C ILE A 3 -3.06 -13.34 -3.85
N PRO A 4 -2.46 -14.49 -3.45
CA PRO A 4 -1.08 -14.80 -3.80
C PRO A 4 -0.83 -14.73 -5.30
N LYS A 5 0.24 -14.04 -5.70
CA LYS A 5 0.67 -13.88 -7.10
C LYS A 5 -0.36 -13.21 -8.03
N PHE A 6 -1.47 -12.67 -7.52
CA PHE A 6 -2.51 -12.07 -8.35
C PHE A 6 -2.00 -10.90 -9.18
N PHE A 7 -1.25 -9.98 -8.56
CA PHE A 7 -0.65 -8.86 -9.27
C PHE A 7 0.25 -9.34 -10.42
N ARG A 8 1.11 -10.32 -10.17
CA ARG A 8 1.99 -10.90 -11.19
C ARG A 8 1.18 -11.49 -12.35
N TRP A 9 0.21 -12.34 -12.04
CA TRP A 9 -0.67 -12.95 -13.04
C TRP A 9 -1.41 -11.89 -13.87
N MET A 10 -1.91 -10.85 -13.21
CA MET A 10 -2.67 -9.77 -13.81
C MET A 10 -1.77 -8.93 -14.74
N SER A 11 -0.58 -8.54 -14.30
CA SER A 11 0.39 -7.79 -15.12
C SER A 11 0.92 -8.61 -16.31
N GLU A 12 1.14 -9.92 -16.15
CA GLU A 12 1.53 -10.81 -17.25
C GLU A 12 0.39 -10.99 -18.28
N ARG A 13 -0.87 -11.05 -17.82
CA ARG A 13 -2.05 -11.26 -18.68
C ARG A 13 -2.55 -9.99 -19.36
N TYR A 14 -2.45 -8.85 -18.69
CA TYR A 14 -3.00 -7.56 -19.12
C TYR A 14 -1.91 -6.47 -19.10
N PRO A 15 -0.85 -6.60 -19.91
CA PRO A 15 0.37 -5.79 -19.76
C PRO A 15 0.17 -4.26 -19.87
N LEU A 16 -0.93 -3.81 -20.50
CA LEU A 16 -1.25 -2.39 -20.63
C LEU A 16 -1.91 -1.79 -19.38
N CYS A 17 -2.27 -2.59 -18.37
CA CYS A 17 -2.85 -2.06 -17.14
C CYS A 17 -1.82 -1.38 -16.25
N SER A 18 -0.54 -1.71 -16.40
CA SER A 18 0.57 -1.21 -15.59
C SER A 18 1.48 -0.30 -16.40
N GLN A 19 1.83 0.85 -15.85
CA GLN A 19 2.77 1.78 -16.48
C GLN A 19 3.83 2.23 -15.48
N LEU A 20 5.10 2.14 -15.87
CA LEU A 20 6.21 2.71 -15.12
C LEU A 20 6.11 4.23 -15.10
N ILE A 21 6.27 4.81 -13.92
CA ILE A 21 6.28 6.25 -13.74
C ILE A 21 7.53 6.83 -14.40
N GLN A 22 7.31 7.76 -15.33
CA GLN A 22 8.34 8.67 -15.84
C GLN A 22 8.08 10.02 -15.19
N GLU A 23 9.11 10.69 -14.64
CA GLU A 23 8.96 11.94 -13.88
C GLU A 23 8.15 13.01 -14.64
N ASN A 24 8.30 13.08 -15.96
CA ASN A 24 7.63 14.04 -16.82
C ASN A 24 6.22 13.62 -17.28
N ARG A 25 5.72 12.45 -16.85
CA ARG A 25 4.43 11.88 -17.29
C ARG A 25 3.59 11.35 -16.14
N ILE A 26 3.66 11.98 -14.98
CA ILE A 26 2.77 11.69 -13.86
C ILE A 26 1.40 12.33 -14.17
N PRO A 27 0.32 11.53 -14.24
CA PRO A 27 -1.03 12.09 -14.34
C PRO A 27 -1.33 12.97 -13.12
N GLU A 28 -2.14 14.00 -13.32
CA GLU A 28 -2.64 14.77 -12.20
C GLU A 28 -3.72 14.01 -11.44
N PHE A 29 -3.70 14.13 -10.11
CA PHE A 29 -4.70 13.52 -9.23
C PHE A 29 -5.36 14.57 -8.34
N ASP A 30 -6.66 14.43 -8.12
CA ASP A 30 -7.38 15.24 -7.15
C ASP A 30 -7.10 14.74 -5.73
N ASN A 31 -7.12 13.42 -5.54
CA ASN A 31 -7.06 12.80 -4.24
C ASN A 31 -5.94 11.74 -4.18
N LEU A 32 -5.09 11.82 -3.16
CA LEU A 32 -4.10 10.80 -2.82
C LEU A 32 -4.49 10.11 -1.51
N TYR A 33 -4.49 8.79 -1.50
CA TYR A 33 -4.78 7.95 -0.35
C TYR A 33 -3.58 7.07 -0.04
N LEU A 34 -3.12 7.05 1.21
CA LEU A 34 -2.04 6.18 1.67
C LEU A 34 -2.58 5.14 2.65
N ASP A 35 -2.43 3.86 2.29
CA ASP A 35 -2.43 2.79 3.30
C ASP A 35 -1.08 2.81 4.03
N MET A 36 -1.08 3.34 5.25
CA MET A 36 0.12 3.57 6.04
C MET A 36 0.75 2.28 6.55
N ASN A 37 0.00 1.18 6.65
CA ASN A 37 0.51 -0.04 7.27
C ASN A 37 1.67 -0.65 6.47
N GLY A 38 1.60 -0.59 5.14
CA GLY A 38 2.71 -0.98 4.27
C GLY A 38 3.96 -0.13 4.50
N ILE A 39 3.79 1.19 4.64
CA ILE A 39 4.89 2.15 4.90
C ILE A 39 5.54 1.89 6.26
N ILE A 40 4.75 1.74 7.32
CA ILE A 40 5.25 1.52 8.68
C ILE A 40 6.05 0.21 8.76
N HIS A 41 5.55 -0.85 8.12
CA HIS A 41 6.29 -2.12 8.05
C HIS A 41 7.60 -1.96 7.28
N HIS A 42 7.56 -1.32 6.11
CA HIS A 42 8.75 -1.12 5.27
C HIS A 42 9.84 -0.29 5.96
N CYS A 43 9.46 0.82 6.61
CA CYS A 43 10.39 1.72 7.30
C CYS A 43 10.93 1.14 8.61
N SER A 44 10.26 0.14 9.20
CA SER A 44 10.70 -0.48 10.44
C SER A 44 11.55 -1.72 10.21
N HIS A 45 11.16 -2.61 9.29
CA HIS A 45 11.80 -3.92 9.08
C HIS A 45 11.85 -4.24 7.59
N PRO A 46 12.83 -3.70 6.86
CA PRO A 46 12.97 -3.98 5.44
C PRO A 46 13.26 -5.47 5.15
N ASN A 47 13.82 -6.20 6.13
CA ASN A 47 14.00 -7.65 6.10
C ASN A 47 13.72 -8.23 7.50
N ASP A 48 12.53 -8.81 7.70
CA ASP A 48 12.06 -9.39 8.99
C ASP A 48 12.92 -10.55 9.55
N VAL A 49 13.96 -11.02 8.84
CA VAL A 49 14.71 -12.25 9.16
C VAL A 49 16.19 -12.00 9.49
N ASP A 50 16.64 -10.74 9.50
CA ASP A 50 18.02 -10.42 9.85
C ASP A 50 18.19 -10.27 11.38
N ALA A 51 18.82 -11.26 12.01
CA ALA A 51 19.08 -11.29 13.45
C ALA A 51 19.98 -10.14 13.94
N HIS A 52 20.74 -9.51 13.03
CA HIS A 52 21.66 -8.41 13.34
C HIS A 52 21.05 -7.02 13.14
N TYR A 53 19.88 -6.92 12.50
CA TYR A 53 19.28 -5.63 12.18
C TYR A 53 18.80 -4.91 13.44
N ARG A 54 19.16 -3.64 13.58
CA ARG A 54 18.75 -2.75 14.68
C ARG A 54 18.36 -1.39 14.13
N ILE A 55 17.27 -0.85 14.67
CA ILE A 55 16.76 0.47 14.32
C ILE A 55 16.06 1.07 15.55
N SER A 56 16.21 2.39 15.74
CA SER A 56 15.54 3.13 16.81
C SER A 56 14.15 3.61 16.35
N GLU A 57 13.23 3.84 17.30
CA GLU A 57 11.90 4.41 17.01
C GLU A 57 12.02 5.76 16.26
N ASP A 58 12.92 6.64 16.70
CA ASP A 58 13.13 7.95 16.06
C ASP A 58 13.55 7.82 14.60
N LYS A 59 14.41 6.83 14.28
CA LYS A 59 14.83 6.57 12.91
C LYS A 59 13.66 6.06 12.06
N ILE A 60 12.83 5.17 12.62
CA ILE A 60 11.60 4.69 11.97
C ILE A 60 10.67 5.86 11.65
N PHE A 61 10.44 6.76 12.61
CA PHE A 61 9.55 7.92 12.40
C PHE A 61 10.08 8.85 11.30
N LEU A 62 11.38 9.15 11.32
CA LEU A 62 12.01 9.95 10.26
C LEU A 62 11.88 9.29 8.89
N ASP A 63 12.08 7.98 8.80
CA ASP A 63 11.97 7.25 7.54
C ASP A 63 10.52 7.23 7.03
N ILE A 64 9.53 7.09 7.92
CA ILE A 64 8.11 7.22 7.58
C ILE A 64 7.81 8.63 7.04
N PHE A 65 8.29 9.68 7.70
CA PHE A 65 8.06 11.06 7.27
C PHE A 65 8.64 11.35 5.89
N ASN A 66 9.87 10.90 5.65
CA ASN A 66 10.52 11.05 4.34
C ASN A 66 9.76 10.29 3.25
N TYR A 67 9.24 9.10 3.57
CA TYR A 67 8.45 8.31 2.64
C TYR A 67 7.14 9.02 2.27
N ILE A 68 6.40 9.51 3.27
CA ILE A 68 5.16 10.26 3.07
C ILE A 68 5.42 11.50 2.21
N ASP A 69 6.45 12.28 2.56
CA ASP A 69 6.79 13.51 1.87
C ASP A 69 7.21 13.26 0.41
N HIS A 70 7.94 12.17 0.16
CA HIS A 70 8.29 11.74 -1.18
C HIS A 70 7.04 11.43 -2.01
N LEU A 71 6.13 10.60 -1.50
CA LEU A 71 4.89 10.27 -2.20
C LEU A 71 4.04 11.51 -2.47
N PHE A 72 3.90 12.38 -1.47
CA PHE A 72 3.16 13.63 -1.60
C PHE A 72 3.74 14.53 -2.70
N THR A 73 5.06 14.75 -2.67
CA THR A 73 5.79 15.58 -3.63
C THR A 73 5.75 14.99 -5.05
N LYS A 74 5.73 13.66 -5.16
CA LYS A 74 5.66 12.95 -6.43
C LYS A 74 4.27 13.06 -7.08
N ILE A 75 3.22 12.86 -6.29
CA ILE A 75 1.84 12.81 -6.80
C ILE A 75 1.18 14.20 -6.89
N LYS A 76 1.50 15.11 -5.97
CA LYS A 76 0.97 16.49 -5.91
C LYS A 76 -0.56 16.55 -5.97
N PRO A 77 -1.28 15.92 -5.01
CA PRO A 77 -2.74 15.90 -5.00
C PRO A 77 -3.31 17.32 -4.95
N LYS A 78 -4.43 17.56 -5.65
CA LYS A 78 -5.01 18.91 -5.79
C LYS A 78 -6.09 19.26 -4.77
N LYS A 79 -6.72 18.26 -4.14
CA LYS A 79 -7.89 18.46 -3.26
C LYS A 79 -7.76 17.75 -1.93
N LEU A 80 -7.41 16.46 -1.95
CA LEU A 80 -7.38 15.62 -0.75
C LEU A 80 -6.09 14.84 -0.62
N PHE A 81 -5.55 14.83 0.60
CA PHE A 81 -4.52 13.91 1.01
C PHE A 81 -4.98 13.12 2.26
N PHE A 82 -5.22 11.82 2.09
CA PHE A 82 -5.79 10.95 3.12
C PHE A 82 -4.77 9.89 3.54
N MET A 83 -4.43 9.84 4.82
CA MET A 83 -3.54 8.84 5.41
C MET A 83 -4.34 7.93 6.34
N ALA A 84 -4.32 6.62 6.07
CA ALA A 84 -5.06 5.63 6.83
C ALA A 84 -4.11 4.69 7.56
N VAL A 85 -4.18 4.68 8.89
CA VAL A 85 -3.48 3.71 9.75
C VAL A 85 -4.50 2.65 10.19
N ASP A 86 -4.14 1.37 10.20
CA ASP A 86 -5.04 0.33 10.72
C ASP A 86 -5.46 0.65 12.16
N GLY A 87 -6.76 0.57 12.42
CA GLY A 87 -7.34 0.48 13.74
C GLY A 87 -7.72 -0.95 14.09
N VAL A 88 -8.62 -1.10 15.05
CA VAL A 88 -9.15 -2.43 15.44
C VAL A 88 -9.88 -3.05 14.25
N ALA A 89 -9.36 -4.17 13.77
CA ALA A 89 -9.85 -4.86 12.57
C ALA A 89 -10.93 -5.92 12.92
N PRO A 90 -11.72 -6.38 11.93
CA PRO A 90 -12.67 -7.47 12.11
C PRO A 90 -12.00 -8.78 12.53
N ARG A 91 -12.76 -9.66 13.20
CA ARG A 91 -12.27 -10.96 13.71
C ARG A 91 -11.58 -11.81 12.64
N ALA A 92 -12.06 -11.79 11.41
CA ALA A 92 -11.46 -12.53 10.29
C ALA A 92 -10.02 -12.06 10.03
N LYS A 93 -9.80 -10.74 9.93
CA LYS A 93 -8.46 -10.13 9.81
C LYS A 93 -7.59 -10.45 11.01
N MET A 94 -8.15 -10.33 12.23
CA MET A 94 -7.41 -10.61 13.47
C MET A 94 -6.86 -12.03 13.52
N ASN A 95 -7.64 -13.04 13.11
CA ASN A 95 -7.17 -14.42 13.05
C ASN A 95 -6.00 -14.59 12.08
N GLN A 96 -6.09 -13.95 10.91
CA GLN A 96 -5.02 -14.01 9.91
C GLN A 96 -3.75 -13.28 10.39
N GLN A 97 -3.89 -12.09 10.99
CA GLN A 97 -2.78 -11.34 11.57
C GLN A 97 -2.13 -12.11 12.73
N ARG A 98 -2.92 -12.73 13.62
CA ARG A 98 -2.41 -13.60 14.69
C ARG A 98 -1.54 -14.73 14.14
N GLY A 99 -2.02 -15.42 13.10
CA GLY A 99 -1.25 -16.49 12.45
C GLY A 99 0.05 -15.99 11.83
N ARG A 100 0.04 -14.81 11.20
CA ARG A 100 1.25 -14.17 10.65
C ARG A 100 2.27 -13.87 11.75
N ARG A 101 1.83 -13.19 12.81
CA ARG A 101 2.67 -12.77 13.94
C ARG A 101 3.33 -13.95 14.64
N PHE A 102 2.57 -15.03 14.86
CA PHE A 102 3.11 -16.25 15.46
C PHE A 102 4.24 -16.87 14.61
N ARG A 103 4.07 -16.89 13.27
CA ARG A 103 5.13 -17.36 12.36
C ARG A 103 6.35 -16.45 12.41
N THR A 104 6.18 -15.14 12.27
CA THR A 104 7.30 -14.18 12.30
C THR A 104 8.09 -14.26 13.62
N ALA A 105 7.41 -14.36 14.77
CA ALA A 105 8.08 -14.52 16.05
C ALA A 105 8.90 -15.83 16.14
N LYS A 106 8.35 -16.93 15.59
CA LYS A 106 9.06 -18.21 15.50
C LYS A 106 10.29 -18.12 14.59
N ASP A 107 10.13 -17.53 13.40
CA ASP A 107 11.21 -17.40 12.41
C ASP A 107 12.35 -16.51 12.94
N ALA A 108 12.03 -15.42 13.65
CA ALA A 108 13.00 -14.56 14.31
C ALA A 108 13.78 -15.30 15.42
N ALA A 109 13.08 -16.07 16.26
CA ALA A 109 13.72 -16.90 17.29
C ALA A 109 14.64 -17.98 16.68
N GLU A 110 14.24 -18.60 15.57
CA GLU A 110 15.08 -19.55 14.84
C GLU A 110 16.31 -18.86 14.21
N ALA A 111 16.17 -17.66 13.66
CA ALA A 111 17.26 -16.90 13.08
C ALA A 111 18.33 -16.56 14.13
N ILE A 112 17.91 -16.12 15.33
CA ILE A 112 18.78 -15.86 16.48
C ILE A 112 19.55 -17.13 16.87
N ARG A 113 18.85 -18.26 17.09
CA ARG A 113 19.49 -19.54 17.44
C ARG A 113 20.50 -20.00 16.39
N ARG A 114 20.20 -19.80 15.11
CA ARG A 114 21.13 -20.13 14.01
C ARG A 114 22.38 -19.25 14.06
N ALA A 115 22.26 -17.95 14.30
CA ALA A 115 23.40 -17.05 14.44
C ALA A 115 24.30 -17.45 15.63
N GLU A 116 23.69 -17.73 16.78
CA GLU A 116 24.41 -18.20 17.98
C GLU A 116 25.13 -19.54 17.74
N SER A 117 24.48 -20.49 17.06
CA SER A 117 25.10 -21.79 16.72
C SER A 117 26.32 -21.68 15.81
N LYS A 118 26.42 -20.58 15.03
CA LYS A 118 27.57 -20.27 14.19
C LYS A 118 28.66 -19.47 14.93
N GLY A 119 28.46 -19.17 16.21
CA GLY A 119 29.36 -18.33 17.01
C GLY A 119 29.30 -16.85 16.65
N GLU A 120 28.23 -16.39 15.98
CA GLU A 120 28.07 -14.98 15.64
C GLU A 120 27.71 -14.17 16.90
N SER A 121 28.43 -13.07 17.15
CA SER A 121 28.07 -12.14 18.22
C SER A 121 26.93 -11.24 17.76
N LEU A 122 25.78 -11.36 18.41
CA LEU A 122 24.63 -10.49 18.15
C LEU A 122 24.85 -9.08 18.74
N PRO A 123 24.21 -8.04 18.17
CA PRO A 123 24.18 -6.70 18.77
C PRO A 123 23.60 -6.74 20.19
N LYS A 124 24.11 -5.87 21.06
CA LYS A 124 23.69 -5.80 22.48
C LYS A 124 22.28 -5.24 22.63
N GLU A 125 21.90 -4.34 21.74
CA GLU A 125 20.57 -3.76 21.70
C GLU A 125 19.54 -4.83 21.30
N ALA A 126 18.32 -4.70 21.80
CA ALA A 126 17.23 -5.57 21.36
C ALA A 126 16.80 -5.21 19.93
N PRO A 127 16.41 -6.21 19.10
CA PRO A 127 15.73 -5.92 17.84
C PRO A 127 14.38 -5.23 18.12
N PHE A 128 13.92 -4.44 17.17
CA PHE A 128 12.59 -3.85 17.28
C PHE A 128 11.52 -4.95 17.13
N ASP A 129 10.52 -4.93 18.01
CA ASP A 129 9.42 -5.89 17.97
C ASP A 129 8.31 -5.38 17.06
N SER A 130 8.22 -5.90 15.83
CA SER A 130 7.20 -5.53 14.85
C SER A 130 5.77 -5.83 15.28
N ASN A 131 5.55 -6.63 16.35
CA ASN A 131 4.22 -6.81 16.93
C ASN A 131 3.69 -5.53 17.59
N CYS A 132 4.55 -4.57 17.92
CA CYS A 132 4.14 -3.27 18.44
C CYS A 132 3.36 -2.44 17.39
N ILE A 133 3.42 -2.81 16.10
CA ILE A 133 2.60 -2.25 15.01
C ILE A 133 1.18 -2.84 15.10
N THR A 134 0.48 -2.47 16.17
CA THR A 134 -0.88 -2.89 16.51
C THR A 134 -1.60 -1.74 17.20
N PRO A 135 -2.87 -1.48 16.86
CA PRO A 135 -3.67 -0.51 17.60
C PRO A 135 -3.64 -0.78 19.11
N GLY A 136 -3.49 0.29 19.90
CA GLY A 136 -3.49 0.21 21.37
C GLY A 136 -2.12 0.03 22.02
N THR A 137 -1.03 -0.06 21.24
CA THR A 137 0.33 -0.07 21.78
C THR A 137 0.87 1.34 22.01
N GLU A 138 1.87 1.48 22.88
CA GLU A 138 2.56 2.75 23.11
C GLU A 138 3.25 3.27 21.84
N PHE A 139 3.85 2.37 21.05
CA PHE A 139 4.47 2.71 19.77
C PHE A 139 3.47 3.39 18.82
N MET A 140 2.27 2.84 18.66
CA MET A 140 1.25 3.43 17.78
C MET A 140 0.74 4.78 18.31
N ALA A 141 0.61 4.94 19.64
CA ALA A 141 0.24 6.21 20.25
C ALA A 141 1.32 7.29 20.07
N LYS A 142 2.61 6.92 20.13
CA LYS A 142 3.72 7.82 19.79
C LYS A 142 3.69 8.17 18.30
N LEU A 143 3.56 7.18 17.42
CA LEU A 143 3.50 7.37 15.97
C LEU A 143 2.37 8.33 15.57
N SER A 144 1.16 8.18 16.14
CA SER A 144 0.06 9.10 15.86
C SER A 144 0.38 10.55 16.23
N ARG A 145 0.93 10.82 17.42
CA ARG A 145 1.35 12.16 17.81
C ARG A 145 2.45 12.72 16.91
N GLN A 146 3.38 11.87 16.50
CA GLN A 146 4.49 12.23 15.60
C GLN A 146 3.98 12.56 14.19
N LEU A 147 3.02 11.80 13.66
CA LEU A 147 2.36 12.11 12.38
C LEU A 147 1.57 13.42 12.43
N GLU A 148 0.82 13.68 13.50
CA GLU A 148 0.12 14.96 13.70
C GLU A 148 1.10 16.14 13.72
N TYR A 149 2.20 16.01 14.46
CA TYR A 149 3.26 17.03 14.48
C TYR A 149 3.87 17.23 13.09
N PHE A 150 4.22 16.15 12.39
CA PHE A 150 4.78 16.19 11.04
C PHE A 150 3.84 16.91 10.06
N ILE A 151 2.54 16.59 10.07
CA ILE A 151 1.54 17.22 9.20
C ILE A 151 1.44 18.72 9.52
N ASN A 152 1.32 19.09 10.79
CA ASN A 152 1.22 20.49 11.21
C ASN A 152 2.45 21.30 10.80
N LYS A 153 3.65 20.71 10.94
CA LYS A 153 4.90 21.30 10.47
C LYS A 153 4.88 21.48 8.95
N LYS A 154 4.50 20.45 8.19
CA LYS A 154 4.42 20.52 6.73
C LYS A 154 3.44 21.57 6.23
N VAL A 155 2.25 21.68 6.81
CA VAL A 155 1.28 22.72 6.47
C VAL A 155 1.83 24.13 6.77
N SER A 156 2.56 24.27 7.88
CA SER A 156 3.13 25.56 8.30
C SER A 156 4.31 25.99 7.42
N GLU A 157 5.17 25.06 7.01
CA GLU A 157 6.46 25.37 6.36
C GLU A 157 6.45 25.16 4.83
N ASP A 158 5.63 24.25 4.31
CA ASP A 158 5.58 23.90 2.89
C ASP A 158 4.29 24.39 2.22
N ALA A 159 4.44 25.27 1.22
CA ALA A 159 3.31 25.82 0.49
C ALA A 159 2.51 24.77 -0.28
N ASN A 160 3.11 23.65 -0.68
CA ASN A 160 2.43 22.58 -1.42
C ASN A 160 1.42 21.81 -0.56
N TRP A 161 1.57 21.85 0.77
CA TRP A 161 0.66 21.22 1.72
C TRP A 161 -0.50 22.14 2.12
N ARG A 162 -0.52 23.39 1.63
CA ARG A 162 -1.57 24.37 1.90
C ARG A 162 -2.65 24.32 0.82
N GLY A 163 -3.88 24.68 1.19
CA GLY A 163 -5.01 24.75 0.25
C GLY A 163 -5.57 23.40 -0.19
N ILE A 164 -5.12 22.30 0.40
CA ILE A 164 -5.68 20.96 0.25
C ILE A 164 -6.24 20.47 1.59
N GLN A 165 -7.23 19.59 1.53
CA GLN A 165 -7.73 18.92 2.72
C GLN A 165 -6.78 17.76 3.08
N ILE A 166 -6.29 17.74 4.32
CA ILE A 166 -5.45 16.66 4.84
C ILE A 166 -6.23 15.92 5.92
N VAL A 167 -6.34 14.60 5.78
CA VAL A 167 -7.05 13.73 6.72
C VAL A 167 -6.11 12.64 7.22
N LEU A 168 -5.91 12.58 8.54
CA LEU A 168 -5.22 11.48 9.21
C LEU A 168 -6.25 10.61 9.94
N SER A 169 -6.50 9.41 9.43
CA SER A 169 -7.29 8.38 10.13
C SER A 169 -6.36 7.47 10.92
N GLY A 170 -6.08 7.86 12.17
CA GLY A 170 -5.16 7.15 13.05
C GLY A 170 -5.66 5.80 13.56
N HIS A 171 -4.81 5.12 14.35
CA HIS A 171 -5.11 3.79 14.91
C HIS A 171 -6.27 3.78 15.91
N GLY A 172 -6.65 4.94 16.45
CA GLY A 172 -7.79 5.09 17.37
C GLY A 172 -9.16 4.95 16.69
N VAL A 173 -9.22 5.12 15.36
CA VAL A 173 -10.44 4.89 14.58
C VAL A 173 -10.52 3.41 14.21
N PRO A 174 -11.60 2.68 14.52
CA PRO A 174 -11.75 1.26 14.14
C PRO A 174 -11.70 1.04 12.62
N GLY A 175 -11.34 -0.17 12.20
CA GLY A 175 -11.30 -0.58 10.80
C GLY A 175 -9.89 -0.62 10.20
N GLU A 176 -9.77 -1.37 9.11
CA GLU A 176 -8.54 -1.52 8.33
C GLU A 176 -8.32 -0.28 7.45
N GLY A 177 -7.07 0.11 7.21
CA GLY A 177 -6.70 1.31 6.48
C GLY A 177 -7.33 1.37 5.09
N GLU A 178 -7.22 0.30 4.32
CA GLU A 178 -7.83 0.15 3.00
C GLU A 178 -9.36 0.32 3.03
N HIS A 179 -10.02 -0.20 4.07
CA HIS A 179 -11.47 -0.11 4.22
C HIS A 179 -11.93 1.27 4.68
N LYS A 180 -11.17 1.96 5.55
CA LYS A 180 -11.40 3.36 5.92
C LYS A 180 -11.33 4.28 4.70
N ILE A 181 -10.34 4.06 3.83
CA ILE A 181 -10.21 4.79 2.57
C ILE A 181 -11.44 4.56 1.69
N MET A 182 -11.82 3.30 1.48
CA MET A 182 -12.96 2.96 0.62
C MET A 182 -14.29 3.47 1.20
N GLU A 183 -14.44 3.49 2.52
CA GLU A 183 -15.59 4.10 3.19
C GLU A 183 -15.63 5.61 2.96
N TYR A 184 -14.50 6.29 3.09
CA TYR A 184 -14.41 7.72 2.79
C TYR A 184 -14.81 8.03 1.34
N ILE A 185 -14.34 7.24 0.38
CA ILE A 185 -14.70 7.37 -1.04
C ILE A 185 -16.21 7.16 -1.23
N ARG A 186 -16.80 6.10 -0.67
CA ARG A 186 -18.25 5.84 -0.77
C ARG A 186 -19.09 6.97 -0.16
N ASN A 187 -18.69 7.49 0.99
CA ASN A 187 -19.39 8.58 1.65
C ASN A 187 -19.31 9.89 0.85
N ALA A 188 -18.16 10.17 0.22
CA ALA A 188 -18.02 11.30 -0.70
C ALA A 188 -18.92 11.15 -1.93
N LYS A 189 -18.99 9.95 -2.53
CA LYS A 189 -19.86 9.63 -3.68
C LYS A 189 -21.35 9.79 -3.39
N ALA A 190 -21.76 9.58 -2.14
CA ALA A 190 -23.14 9.72 -1.71
C ALA A 190 -23.58 11.19 -1.59
N GLN A 191 -22.66 12.15 -1.62
CA GLN A 191 -22.99 13.58 -1.56
C GLN A 191 -23.56 14.07 -2.89
N SER A 192 -24.53 14.98 -2.84
CA SER A 192 -25.21 15.50 -4.03
C SER A 192 -24.32 16.33 -4.97
N ASP A 193 -23.24 16.89 -4.44
CA ASP A 193 -22.28 17.74 -5.15
C ASP A 193 -21.01 16.97 -5.58
N TYR A 194 -21.00 15.65 -5.45
CA TYR A 194 -19.85 14.83 -5.84
C TYR A 194 -19.54 14.96 -7.33
N ASN A 195 -18.28 15.26 -7.65
CA ASN A 195 -17.82 15.24 -9.04
C ASN A 195 -17.49 13.79 -9.46
N PRO A 196 -18.21 13.21 -10.43
CA PRO A 196 -17.98 11.82 -10.87
C PRO A 196 -16.64 11.61 -11.59
N ASN A 197 -15.95 12.69 -11.99
CA ASN A 197 -14.66 12.64 -12.67
C ASN A 197 -13.47 12.94 -11.74
N VAL A 198 -13.66 12.87 -10.43
CA VAL A 198 -12.54 13.01 -9.49
C VAL A 198 -11.49 11.91 -9.73
N ARG A 199 -10.21 12.30 -9.73
CA ARG A 199 -9.09 11.40 -10.02
C ARG A 199 -8.46 10.91 -8.73
N HIS A 200 -8.56 9.60 -8.49
CA HIS A 200 -8.05 8.94 -7.29
C HIS A 200 -6.69 8.27 -7.54
N CYS A 201 -5.75 8.50 -6.65
CA CYS A 201 -4.50 7.75 -6.54
C CYS A 201 -4.45 7.06 -5.17
N LEU A 202 -4.45 5.73 -5.15
CA LEU A 202 -4.30 4.95 -3.92
C LEU A 202 -2.92 4.32 -3.91
N TYR A 203 -2.16 4.54 -2.85
CA TYR A 203 -0.89 3.88 -2.64
C TYR A 203 -1.07 2.65 -1.73
N GLY A 204 -0.51 1.51 -2.16
CA GLY A 204 -0.36 0.34 -1.31
C GLY A 204 0.01 -0.93 -2.07
N LEU A 205 0.63 -1.88 -1.37
CA LEU A 205 1.22 -3.08 -1.96
C LEU A 205 0.28 -4.29 -2.03
N ASP A 206 -0.84 -4.26 -1.32
CA ASP A 206 -1.74 -5.40 -1.27
C ASP A 206 -2.56 -5.55 -2.57
N ALA A 207 -2.71 -6.80 -3.02
CA ALA A 207 -3.51 -7.13 -4.21
C ALA A 207 -5.00 -6.83 -4.01
N ASP A 208 -5.46 -6.79 -2.76
CA ASP A 208 -6.83 -6.50 -2.38
C ASP A 208 -7.24 -5.07 -2.80
N LEU A 209 -6.28 -4.14 -2.85
CA LEU A 209 -6.51 -2.77 -3.32
C LEU A 209 -6.92 -2.69 -4.79
N ILE A 210 -6.51 -3.66 -5.62
CA ILE A 210 -6.96 -3.73 -7.02
C ILE A 210 -8.46 -4.07 -7.06
N MET A 211 -8.89 -5.02 -6.22
CA MET A 211 -10.30 -5.42 -6.14
C MET A 211 -11.15 -4.30 -5.55
N LEU A 212 -10.68 -3.65 -4.48
CA LEU A 212 -11.36 -2.51 -3.89
C LEU A 212 -11.46 -1.34 -4.88
N GLY A 213 -10.39 -1.09 -5.66
CA GLY A 213 -10.40 -0.13 -6.75
C GLY A 213 -11.47 -0.46 -7.80
N LEU A 214 -11.59 -1.72 -8.23
CA LEU A 214 -12.64 -2.14 -9.17
C LEU A 214 -14.06 -1.95 -8.60
N LEU A 215 -14.25 -2.30 -7.32
CA LEU A 215 -15.53 -2.16 -6.62
C LEU A 215 -15.92 -0.70 -6.34
N SER A 216 -14.98 0.24 -6.44
CA SER A 216 -15.30 1.67 -6.33
C SER A 216 -16.21 2.15 -7.48
N HIS A 217 -16.11 1.52 -8.66
CA HIS A 217 -16.75 1.98 -9.90
C HIS A 217 -16.38 3.43 -10.28
N ASP A 218 -15.20 3.92 -9.90
CA ASP A 218 -14.69 5.23 -10.32
C ASP A 218 -13.86 5.12 -11.61
N PRO A 219 -14.16 5.95 -12.64
CA PRO A 219 -13.51 5.84 -13.94
C PRO A 219 -12.03 6.27 -13.91
N HIS A 220 -11.66 7.14 -12.96
CA HIS A 220 -10.31 7.69 -12.84
C HIS A 220 -9.64 7.22 -11.54
N PHE A 221 -9.37 5.93 -11.46
CA PHE A 221 -8.74 5.32 -10.30
C PHE A 221 -7.40 4.66 -10.69
N ALA A 222 -6.31 5.10 -10.07
CA ALA A 222 -4.99 4.51 -10.22
C ALA A 222 -4.49 3.96 -8.87
N LEU A 223 -3.84 2.80 -8.92
CA LEU A 223 -3.08 2.26 -7.79
C LEU A 223 -1.60 2.54 -8.00
N LEU A 224 -0.97 3.26 -7.08
CA LEU A 224 0.46 3.52 -7.05
C LEU A 224 1.17 2.42 -6.26
N ARG A 225 2.22 1.85 -6.83
CA ARG A 225 3.02 0.78 -6.22
C ARG A 225 4.48 0.89 -6.56
N GLU A 226 5.36 0.42 -5.71
CA GLU A 226 6.76 0.20 -6.06
C GLU A 226 6.89 -0.91 -7.13
N GLU A 227 7.92 -0.80 -7.97
CA GLU A 227 8.25 -1.84 -8.93
C GLU A 227 8.69 -3.14 -8.22
N VAL A 228 8.06 -4.25 -8.59
CA VAL A 228 8.47 -5.59 -8.14
C VAL A 228 9.25 -6.25 -9.28
N THR A 229 10.56 -6.38 -9.12
CA THR A 229 11.38 -7.11 -10.09
C THR A 229 11.19 -8.62 -9.90
N PHE A 230 10.76 -9.31 -10.96
CA PHE A 230 10.54 -10.75 -10.94
C PHE A 230 11.80 -11.47 -11.48
N GLY A 231 12.52 -12.22 -10.64
CA GLY A 231 13.69 -13.01 -11.05
C GLY A 231 14.64 -13.36 -9.90
N PRO A 232 15.67 -14.21 -10.14
CA PRO A 232 16.69 -14.50 -9.14
C PRO A 232 17.44 -13.21 -8.77
N SER A 233 17.58 -12.94 -7.47
CA SER A 233 18.28 -11.77 -6.94
C SER A 233 19.72 -11.74 -7.43
N SER A 234 19.99 -10.99 -8.49
CA SER A 234 21.35 -10.60 -8.85
C SER A 234 21.88 -9.70 -7.74
N LYS A 235 23.07 -10.01 -7.21
CA LYS A 235 23.81 -9.17 -6.26
C LYS A 235 24.21 -7.85 -6.96
N LYS A 236 23.26 -6.97 -7.27
CA LYS A 236 23.56 -5.61 -7.70
C LYS A 236 24.06 -4.81 -6.48
N LYS A 237 25.07 -3.97 -6.72
CA LYS A 237 25.77 -3.16 -5.72
C LYS A 237 24.76 -2.47 -4.77
N LYS A 238 24.94 -2.69 -3.47
CA LYS A 238 24.25 -1.99 -2.37
C LYS A 238 24.54 -0.50 -2.48
N HIS A 239 23.71 0.25 -3.19
CA HIS A 239 23.60 1.69 -2.99
C HIS A 239 22.92 1.92 -1.63
N GLY A 240 23.17 3.06 -0.98
CA GLY A 240 22.52 3.38 0.30
C GLY A 240 21.01 3.19 0.20
N TYR A 241 20.38 2.60 1.23
CA TYR A 241 18.99 2.13 1.21
C TYR A 241 17.99 3.20 0.73
N VAL A 242 18.26 4.47 1.08
CA VAL A 242 17.50 5.67 0.67
C VAL A 242 17.54 5.93 -0.83
N GLN A 243 18.61 5.57 -1.55
CA GLN A 243 18.72 5.78 -3.00
C GLN A 243 17.91 4.76 -3.82
N GLN A 244 17.75 3.53 -3.33
CA GLN A 244 16.93 2.50 -3.98
C GLN A 244 15.42 2.75 -3.84
N LEU A 245 15.02 3.56 -2.85
CA LEU A 245 13.62 3.90 -2.52
C LEU A 245 12.91 4.77 -3.57
N TYR A 246 13.64 5.36 -4.54
CA TYR A 246 13.12 6.46 -5.35
C TYR A 246 12.87 6.15 -6.83
N ASP A 247 13.46 5.09 -7.38
CA ASP A 247 13.69 5.10 -8.83
C ASP A 247 12.56 4.47 -9.67
N TYR A 248 11.72 3.58 -9.12
CA TYR A 248 10.73 2.87 -9.95
C TYR A 248 9.41 2.60 -9.25
N TYR A 249 8.40 3.37 -9.64
CA TYR A 249 7.01 3.16 -9.27
C TYR A 249 6.20 2.79 -10.51
N ASN A 250 5.14 2.02 -10.32
CA ASN A 250 4.16 1.69 -11.35
C ASN A 250 2.78 2.23 -10.95
N TYR A 251 2.06 2.77 -11.93
CA TYR A 251 0.62 2.93 -11.85
C TYR A 251 -0.06 1.69 -12.39
N ILE A 252 -1.06 1.20 -11.67
CA ILE A 252 -2.07 0.28 -12.20
C ILE A 252 -3.34 1.09 -12.46
N TYR A 253 -3.74 1.20 -13.72
CA TYR A 253 -4.99 1.86 -14.08
C TYR A 253 -6.15 0.88 -13.96
N ILE A 254 -6.98 1.06 -12.92
CA ILE A 254 -8.12 0.18 -12.62
C ILE A 254 -9.11 0.14 -13.79
N TYR A 255 -9.32 1.28 -14.45
CA TYR A 255 -10.22 1.37 -15.60
C TYR A 255 -9.77 0.51 -16.79
N ILE A 256 -8.47 0.35 -17.02
CA ILE A 256 -7.96 -0.53 -18.08
C ILE A 256 -8.28 -1.99 -17.75
N ILE A 257 -8.15 -2.38 -16.48
CA ILE A 257 -8.55 -3.72 -16.01
C ILE A 257 -10.05 -3.94 -16.23
N TYR A 258 -10.87 -2.94 -15.92
CA TYR A 258 -12.31 -2.99 -16.16
C TYR A 258 -12.63 -3.22 -17.66
N ILE A 259 -11.97 -2.51 -18.57
CA ILE A 259 -12.12 -2.70 -20.02
C ILE A 259 -11.74 -4.14 -20.42
N TYR A 260 -10.61 -4.67 -19.93
CA TYR A 260 -10.21 -6.04 -20.24
C TYR A 260 -11.24 -7.08 -19.77
N ILE A 261 -11.75 -6.92 -18.55
CA ILE A 261 -12.81 -7.77 -18.00
C ILE A 261 -14.07 -7.68 -18.87
N TYR A 262 -14.50 -6.47 -19.21
CA TYR A 262 -15.68 -6.22 -20.06
C TYR A 262 -15.54 -6.89 -21.43
N ILE A 263 -14.40 -6.73 -22.11
CA ILE A 263 -14.15 -7.36 -23.41
C ILE A 263 -14.16 -8.88 -23.29
N TYR A 264 -13.53 -9.43 -22.24
CA TYR A 264 -13.46 -10.86 -22.01
C TYR A 264 -14.85 -11.49 -21.85
N PHE A 265 -15.71 -10.90 -21.01
CA PHE A 265 -17.05 -11.42 -20.78
C PHE A 265 -18.01 -11.15 -21.95
N ASN A 266 -17.86 -10.07 -22.71
CA ASN A 266 -18.65 -9.87 -23.93
C ASN A 266 -18.32 -10.90 -25.02
N LYS A 267 -17.04 -11.25 -25.20
CA LYS A 267 -16.66 -12.34 -26.10
C LYS A 267 -17.27 -13.67 -25.67
N LEU A 268 -17.31 -13.95 -24.37
CA LEU A 268 -17.97 -15.14 -23.83
C LEU A 268 -19.47 -15.13 -24.10
N PHE A 269 -20.13 -13.98 -23.93
CA PHE A 269 -21.56 -13.84 -24.21
C PHE A 269 -21.86 -14.12 -25.69
N ILE A 270 -21.09 -13.54 -26.62
CA ILE A 270 -21.22 -13.81 -28.06
C ILE A 270 -21.02 -15.30 -28.34
N TYR A 271 -19.96 -15.91 -27.79
CA TYR A 271 -19.66 -17.34 -27.98
C TYR A 271 -20.77 -18.27 -27.47
N LEU A 272 -21.30 -17.99 -26.28
CA LEU A 272 -22.43 -18.74 -25.70
C LEU A 272 -23.72 -18.55 -26.49
N TYR A 273 -23.96 -17.35 -27.04
CA TYR A 273 -25.11 -17.08 -27.91
C TYR A 273 -25.00 -17.85 -29.22
N THR A 274 -23.80 -17.90 -29.83
CA THR A 274 -23.54 -18.72 -31.02
C THR A 274 -23.73 -20.22 -30.72
N LEU A 275 -23.24 -20.71 -29.58
CA LEU A 275 -23.46 -22.11 -29.17
C LEU A 275 -24.95 -22.43 -28.90
N LYS A 276 -25.72 -21.50 -28.32
CA LYS A 276 -27.18 -21.66 -28.17
C LYS A 276 -27.89 -21.70 -29.52
N ILE A 277 -27.51 -20.86 -30.47
CA ILE A 277 -28.04 -20.93 -31.85
C ILE A 277 -27.76 -22.32 -32.44
N PHE A 278 -26.55 -22.86 -32.29
CA PHE A 278 -26.23 -24.22 -32.74
C PHE A 278 -27.05 -25.33 -32.05
N TYR A 279 -27.46 -25.12 -30.80
CA TYR A 279 -28.31 -26.08 -30.07
C TYR A 279 -29.80 -26.03 -30.47
N TYR A 280 -30.27 -24.92 -31.05
CA TYR A 280 -31.64 -24.79 -31.57
C TYR A 280 -31.78 -25.17 -33.05
N PHE A 281 -30.66 -25.42 -33.75
CA PHE A 281 -30.60 -25.83 -35.16
C PHE A 281 -30.22 -27.33 -35.34
N LYS A 282 -30.35 -28.15 -34.30
CA LYS A 282 -30.36 -29.62 -34.37
C LYS A 282 -31.72 -30.14 -33.92
#